data_AF-A0A9E5L9Z4-F1
#
_entry.id   AF-A0A9E5L9Z4-F1
#
_cell.length_a   1.000
_cell.length_b   1.000
_cell.length_c   1.000
_cell.angle_alpha   90.00
_cell.angle_beta   90.00
_cell.angle_gamma   90.00
#
_symmetry.space_group_name_H-M   'P 1'
#
loop_
_entity.id
_entity.type
_entity.pdbx_description
1 polymer ?
#
loop_
_entity_poly.entity_id
_entity_poly.type
_entity_poly.pdbx_seq_one_letter_code
_entity_poly.pdbx_strand_id
1 'polypeptide(L)'
;MHVPDGFINAPVSAATGVLSFGTLWAYIRSARHLIADKFIALTGMMTALIFVLQMINFPVAAGTSGHLLGGALAVIVLGPRLGLICLSV
;
A
#
# COMPACT_ATOMS: atom_id res chain seq x y z
N MET A 1 -9.27 -0.29 -1.27
CA MET A 1 -10.46 0.55 -1.20
C MET A 1 -10.07 1.74 -0.37
N HIS A 2 -10.32 2.94 -0.89
CA HIS A 2 -9.97 4.18 -0.20
C HIS A 2 -11.20 4.70 0.55
N VAL A 3 -10.98 5.13 1.79
CA VAL A 3 -12.01 5.78 2.61
C VAL A 3 -11.83 7.29 2.44
N PRO A 4 -12.85 8.05 2.02
CA PRO A 4 -12.73 9.49 1.86
C PRO A 4 -12.48 10.21 3.19
N ASP A 5 -11.87 11.40 3.13
CA ASP A 5 -11.65 12.22 4.31
C ASP A 5 -12.97 12.56 5.03
N GLY A 6 -12.93 12.60 6.36
CA GLY A 6 -14.09 12.89 7.20
C GLY A 6 -15.05 11.71 7.43
N PHE A 7 -14.84 10.55 6.80
CA PHE A 7 -15.64 9.34 7.07
C PHE A 7 -15.30 8.65 8.40
N ILE A 8 -14.06 8.80 8.86
CA ILE A 8 -13.57 8.20 10.10
C ILE A 8 -13.25 9.32 11.10
N ASN A 9 -13.68 9.14 12.35
CA ASN A 9 -13.43 10.11 13.41
C ASN A 9 -11.93 10.21 13.76
N ALA A 10 -11.54 11.35 14.32
CA ALA A 10 -10.13 11.63 14.64
C ALA A 10 -9.47 10.57 15.56
N PRO A 11 -10.12 10.07 16.63
CA PRO A 11 -9.53 9.04 17.47
C PRO A 11 -9.20 7.73 16.72
N VAL A 12 -10.12 7.25 15.88
CA VAL A 12 -9.90 6.02 15.10
C VAL A 12 -8.82 6.23 14.05
N SER A 13 -8.83 7.35 13.33
CA SER A 13 -7.79 7.70 12.34
C SER A 13 -6.40 7.80 12.98
N ALA A 14 -6.30 8.37 14.19
CA ALA A 14 -5.03 8.43 14.92
C ALA A 14 -4.55 7.04 15.34
N ALA A 15 -5.44 6.20 15.87
CA ALA A 15 -5.10 4.84 16.28
C ALA A 15 -4.61 3.97 15.10
N THR A 16 -5.33 4.00 13.97
CA THR A 16 -4.92 3.26 12.77
C THR A 16 -3.66 3.84 12.13
N GLY A 17 -3.47 5.16 12.20
CA GLY A 17 -2.24 5.82 11.78
C GLY A 17 -1.01 5.36 12.56
N VAL A 18 -1.11 5.27 13.89
CA VAL A 18 -0.01 4.74 14.75
C VAL A 18 0.29 3.28 14.41
N LEU A 19 -0.74 2.45 14.22
CA LEU A 19 -0.56 1.05 13.83
C LEU A 19 0.12 0.93 12.46
N SER A 20 -0.33 1.70 11.48
CA SER A 20 0.25 1.74 10.12
C SER A 20 1.71 2.20 10.14
N PHE A 21 2.01 3.24 10.91
CA PHE A 21 3.39 3.72 11.05
C PHE A 21 4.30 2.65 11.68
N GLY A 22 3.84 1.98 12.74
CA GLY A 22 4.60 0.92 13.39
C GLY A 22 4.86 -0.28 12.48
N THR A 23 3.86 -0.72 11.71
CA THR A 23 4.02 -1.83 10.76
C THR A 23 4.95 -1.45 9.62
N LEU A 24 4.78 -0.27 9.03
CA LEU A 24 5.64 0.22 7.95
C LEU A 24 7.10 0.34 8.41
N TRP A 25 7.33 0.90 9.59
CA TRP A 25 8.68 1.01 10.17
C TRP A 25 9.34 -0.35 10.35
N ALA A 26 8.62 -1.33 10.89
CA ALA A 26 9.14 -2.69 11.07
C ALA A 26 9.50 -3.34 9.73
N TYR A 27 8.66 -3.17 8.71
CA TYR A 27 8.87 -3.75 7.38
C TYR A 27 10.04 -3.07 6.65
N ILE A 28 10.16 -1.74 6.71
CA ILE A 28 11.32 -1.00 6.18
C ILE A 28 12.61 -1.50 6.84
N ARG A 29 12.63 -1.60 8.18
CA ARG A 29 13.80 -2.10 8.90
C ARG A 29 14.14 -3.53 8.52
N SER A 30 13.12 -4.37 8.29
CA SER A 30 13.32 -5.73 7.81
C SER A 30 13.82 -5.80 6.37
N ALA A 31 13.48 -4.84 5.51
CA ALA A 31 13.83 -4.82 4.09
C ALA A 31 15.22 -4.22 3.80
N ARG A 32 15.94 -3.70 4.81
CA ARG A 32 17.25 -3.04 4.66
C ARG A 32 18.34 -3.85 3.94
N HIS A 33 18.20 -5.18 3.88
CA HIS A 33 19.13 -6.07 3.18
C HIS A 33 18.71 -6.37 1.73
N LEU A 34 17.57 -5.84 1.28
CA LEU A 34 16.99 -6.01 -0.05
C LEU A 34 17.23 -4.76 -0.92
N ILE A 35 18.42 -4.17 -0.82
CA ILE A 35 18.79 -2.89 -1.46
C ILE A 35 19.59 -3.08 -2.76
N ALA A 36 19.54 -4.25 -3.38
CA ALA A 36 20.15 -4.42 -4.70
C ALA A 36 19.35 -3.66 -5.76
N ASP A 37 20.04 -3.05 -6.73
CA ASP A 37 19.43 -2.21 -7.79
C ASP A 37 18.21 -2.87 -8.45
N LYS A 38 18.31 -4.17 -8.72
CA LYS A 38 17.21 -4.97 -9.28
C LYS A 38 15.95 -4.93 -8.41
N PHE A 39 16.08 -5.10 -7.08
CA PHE A 39 14.92 -5.11 -6.18
C PHE A 39 14.30 -3.72 -6.04
N ILE A 40 15.12 -2.67 -6.02
CA ILE A 40 14.65 -1.28 -5.99
C ILE A 40 13.86 -0.97 -7.26
N ALA A 41 14.44 -1.27 -8.43
CA ALA A 41 13.78 -1.06 -9.72
C ALA A 41 12.46 -1.85 -9.82
N LEU A 42 12.47 -3.13 -9.43
CA LEU A 42 11.28 -3.99 -9.52
C LEU A 42 10.17 -3.54 -8.54
N THR A 43 10.53 -3.08 -7.35
CA THR A 43 9.58 -2.50 -6.39
C THR A 43 8.97 -1.22 -6.95
N GLY A 44 9.78 -0.31 -7.49
CA GLY A 44 9.29 0.95 -8.09
C GLY A 44 8.35 0.72 -9.28
N MET A 45 8.70 -0.20 -10.19
CA MET A 45 7.83 -0.57 -11.31
C MET A 45 6.50 -1.18 -10.84
N MET A 46 6.55 -2.05 -9.83
CA MET A 46 5.33 -2.66 -9.27
C MET A 46 4.43 -1.61 -8.60
N THR A 47 5.01 -0.66 -7.86
CA THR A 47 4.27 0.46 -7.26
C THR A 47 3.59 1.30 -8.34
N ALA A 48 4.31 1.69 -9.39
CA ALA A 48 3.74 2.46 -10.49
C ALA A 48 2.61 1.71 -11.21
N LEU A 49 2.79 0.40 -11.46
CA LEU A 49 1.76 -0.44 -12.07
C LEU A 49 0.48 -0.49 -11.21
N ILE A 50 0.63 -0.79 -9.92
CA ILE A 50 -0.51 -0.88 -9.00
C ILE A 50 -1.21 0.47 -8.88
N PHE A 51 -0.47 1.56 -8.77
CA PHE A 51 -1.03 2.91 -8.71
C PHE A 51 -1.90 3.22 -9.93
N VAL A 52 -1.40 2.97 -11.14
CA VAL A 52 -2.17 3.21 -12.39
C VAL A 52 -3.42 2.32 -12.43
N LEU A 53 -3.31 1.05 -12.03
CA LEU A 53 -4.46 0.15 -12.00
C LEU A 53 -5.50 0.53 -10.93
N GLN A 54 -5.07 1.15 -9.83
CA GLN A 54 -5.97 1.69 -8.79
C GLN A 54 -6.72 2.93 -9.28
N MET A 55 -6.17 3.71 -10.22
CA MET A 55 -6.87 4.85 -10.83
C MET A 55 -8.05 4.41 -11.70
N ILE A 56 -8.05 3.17 -12.20
CA ILE A 56 -9.21 2.57 -12.87
C ILE A 56 -10.19 2.11 -11.78
N ASN A 57 -11.06 3.02 -11.36
CA ASN A 57 -11.99 2.81 -10.26
C ASN A 57 -13.43 3.16 -10.65
N PHE A 58 -14.39 2.50 -9.99
CA PHE A 58 -15.82 2.64 -10.25
C PHE A 58 -16.57 2.96 -8.95
N PRO A 59 -17.62 3.80 -8.98
CA PRO A 59 -18.42 4.08 -7.80
C PRO A 59 -19.18 2.82 -7.36
N VAL A 60 -19.14 2.49 -6.06
CA VAL A 60 -19.84 1.32 -5.51
C VAL A 60 -20.95 1.73 -4.55
N ALA A 61 -20.61 2.46 -3.48
CA ALA A 61 -21.59 2.91 -2.48
C ALA A 61 -21.05 4.06 -1.63
N ALA A 62 -21.94 4.97 -1.21
CA ALA A 62 -21.72 5.96 -0.16
C ALA A 62 -20.36 6.70 -0.23
N GLY A 63 -19.97 7.18 -1.42
CA GLY A 63 -18.72 7.94 -1.60
C GLY A 63 -17.44 7.10 -1.72
N THR A 64 -17.53 5.77 -1.66
CA THR A 64 -16.39 4.86 -1.87
C THR A 64 -16.35 4.30 -3.29
N SER A 65 -15.16 3.97 -3.76
CA SER A 65 -14.91 3.38 -5.08
C SER A 65 -14.35 1.96 -4.97
N GLY A 66 -14.76 1.11 -5.92
CA GLY A 66 -14.21 -0.22 -6.19
C GLY A 66 -13.09 -0.15 -7.21
N HIS A 67 -11.98 -0.83 -6.93
CA HIS A 67 -10.80 -0.87 -7.80
C HIS A 67 -9.91 -2.09 -7.50
N LEU A 68 -8.96 -2.35 -8.38
CA LEU A 68 -7.92 -3.35 -8.14
C LEU A 68 -7.11 -2.99 -6.90
N LEU A 69 -6.94 -3.91 -5.95
CA LEU A 69 -6.20 -3.64 -4.70
C LEU A 69 -4.68 -3.78 -4.88
N GLY A 70 -4.22 -4.73 -5.70
CA GLY A 70 -2.80 -4.97 -5.97
C GLY A 70 -2.03 -5.71 -4.87
N GLY A 71 -2.60 -5.89 -3.68
CA GLY A 71 -1.86 -6.43 -2.54
C GLY A 71 -1.37 -7.88 -2.69
N ALA A 72 -2.23 -8.78 -3.17
CA ALA A 72 -1.84 -10.17 -3.44
C ALA A 72 -0.73 -10.24 -4.51
N LEU A 73 -0.88 -9.46 -5.58
CA LEU A 73 0.12 -9.37 -6.66
C LEU A 73 1.48 -8.88 -6.12
N ALA A 74 1.46 -7.79 -5.33
CA ALA A 74 2.67 -7.24 -4.72
C ALA A 74 3.38 -8.28 -3.86
N VAL A 75 2.66 -8.98 -2.98
CA VAL A 75 3.25 -10.00 -2.09
C VAL A 75 3.75 -11.22 -2.86
N ILE A 76 3.05 -11.67 -3.90
CA ILE A 76 3.47 -12.82 -4.71
C ILE A 76 4.79 -12.51 -5.44
N VAL A 77 4.93 -11.30 -5.99
CA VAL A 77 6.09 -10.93 -6.82
C VAL A 77 7.28 -10.46 -5.98
N LEU A 78 7.03 -9.63 -4.96
CA LEU A 78 8.06 -8.95 -4.17
C LEU A 78 8.32 -9.61 -2.80
N GLY A 79 7.48 -10.56 -2.41
CA GLY A 79 7.42 -11.05 -1.03
C GLY A 79 6.78 -10.03 -0.08
N PRO A 80 6.53 -10.43 1.18
CA PRO A 80 5.79 -9.60 2.13
C PRO A 80 6.53 -8.29 2.48
N ARG A 81 7.86 -8.31 2.55
CA ARG A 81 8.67 -7.16 2.98
C ARG A 81 8.55 -5.98 2.02
N LEU A 82 8.89 -6.21 0.76
CA LEU A 82 8.83 -5.20 -0.30
C LEU A 82 7.39 -4.98 -0.81
N GLY A 83 6.56 -6.02 -0.79
CA GLY A 83 5.14 -5.92 -1.19
C GLY A 83 4.33 -4.98 -0.29
N LEU A 84 4.56 -4.98 1.03
CA LEU A 84 3.90 -4.02 1.92
C LEU A 84 4.36 -2.59 1.65
N ILE A 85 5.67 -2.37 1.50
CA ILE A 85 6.23 -1.05 1.18
C ILE A 85 5.68 -0.55 -0.17
N CYS A 86 5.60 -1.43 -1.16
CA CYS A 86 5.07 -1.16 -2.49
C CYS A 86 3.65 -0.58 -2.47
N LEU A 87 2.80 -1.04 -1.55
CA LEU A 87 1.40 -0.59 -1.42
C LEU A 87 1.23 0.64 -0.53
N SER A 88 2.25 0.98 0.26
CA SER A 88 2.20 2.14 1.16
C SER A 88 2.54 3.47 0.48
N VAL A 89 3.06 3.40 -0.74
CA VAL A 89 3.44 4.53 -1.60
C VAL A 89 2.34 4.75 -2.62
#